data_AF-U9TCP1-F1
#
_entry.id   AF-U9TCP1-F1
#
_cell.length_a   1.000
_cell.length_b   1.000
_cell.length_c   1.000
_cell.angle_alpha   90.00
_cell.angle_beta   90.00
_cell.angle_gamma   90.00
#
_symmetry.space_group_name_H-M   'P 1'
#
loop_
_entity.id
_entity.type
_entity.pdbx_description
1 polymer ?
#
loop_
_entity_poly.entity_id
_entity_poly.type
_entity_poly.pdbx_seq_one_letter_code
_entity_poly.pdbx_strand_id
1 'polypeptide(L)'
;IELEISYKSTITCFDSDLIINLISSQKNLEKFHYKDDSGNLFIYPIILKLRDHSHSIKSLTLEQSCSIDVDLFSSFENFYNLQELSFKNFNFEGNHDLFSNIKFP
;
A
#
# COMPACT_ATOMS: atom_id res chain seq x y z
N ILE A 1 -13.49 -7.15 -5.58
CA ILE A 1 -12.82 -6.51 -6.74
C ILE A 1 -11.33 -6.41 -6.46
N GLU A 2 -10.48 -6.63 -7.45
CA GLU A 2 -9.02 -6.63 -7.31
C GLU A 2 -8.40 -5.59 -8.24
N LEU A 3 -7.45 -4.82 -7.70
CA LEU A 3 -6.68 -3.83 -8.45
C LEU A 3 -5.20 -4.10 -8.22
N GLU A 4 -4.48 -4.38 -9.30
CA GLU A 4 -3.02 -4.52 -9.31
C GLU A 4 -2.40 -3.38 -10.10
N ILE A 5 -1.40 -2.72 -9.51
CA ILE A 5 -0.64 -1.64 -10.11
C ILE A 5 0.84 -1.98 -9.96
N SER A 6 1.52 -2.14 -11.09
CA SER A 6 2.96 -2.37 -11.13
C SER A 6 3.62 -1.24 -11.90
N TYR A 7 4.53 -0.53 -11.24
CA TYR A 7 5.24 0.60 -11.78
C TYR A 7 6.74 0.31 -11.84
N LYS A 8 7.29 0.49 -13.03
CA LYS A 8 8.71 0.31 -13.32
C LYS A 8 9.16 1.48 -14.18
N SER A 9 9.55 2.59 -13.54
CA SER A 9 10.02 3.77 -14.26
C SER A 9 11.39 4.22 -13.77
N THR A 10 12.20 4.64 -14.72
CA THR A 10 13.47 5.36 -14.52
C THR A 10 13.26 6.87 -14.39
N ILE A 11 12.02 7.35 -14.49
CA ILE A 11 11.66 8.77 -14.50
C ILE A 11 11.22 9.19 -13.10
N THR A 12 11.89 10.21 -12.56
CA THR A 12 11.74 10.77 -11.20
C THR A 12 10.46 11.56 -10.95
N CYS A 13 9.60 11.72 -11.97
CA CYS A 13 8.30 12.37 -11.84
C CYS A 13 7.20 11.30 -11.85
N PHE A 14 6.77 10.90 -10.67
CA PHE A 14 5.65 10.00 -10.48
C PHE A 14 4.36 10.82 -10.33
N ASP A 15 3.36 10.51 -11.14
CA ASP A 15 2.03 11.10 -11.01
C ASP A 15 1.17 10.21 -10.10
N SER A 16 1.15 10.54 -8.81
CA SER A 16 0.28 9.88 -7.82
C SER A 16 -1.21 10.02 -8.16
N ASP A 17 -1.60 11.03 -8.94
CA ASP A 17 -3.01 11.30 -9.24
C ASP A 17 -3.59 10.21 -10.12
N LEU A 18 -2.80 9.62 -11.03
CA LEU A 18 -3.27 8.51 -11.85
C LEU A 18 -3.67 7.29 -10.99
N ILE A 19 -2.87 6.94 -9.99
CA ILE A 19 -3.17 5.83 -9.08
C ILE A 19 -4.35 6.16 -8.18
N ILE A 20 -4.38 7.37 -7.62
CA ILE A 20 -5.48 7.84 -6.78
C ILE A 20 -6.80 7.82 -7.56
N ASN A 21 -6.79 8.23 -8.83
CA ASN A 21 -7.96 8.19 -9.70
C ASN A 21 -8.39 6.75 -10.00
N LEU A 22 -7.44 5.84 -10.26
CA LEU A 22 -7.73 4.42 -10.44
C LEU A 22 -8.39 3.80 -9.21
N ILE A 23 -7.87 4.07 -8.01
CA ILE A 23 -8.48 3.65 -6.74
C ILE A 23 -9.88 4.24 -6.61
N SER A 24 -10.03 5.55 -6.81
CA SER A 24 -11.33 6.25 -6.72
C SER A 24 -12.41 5.67 -7.65
N SER A 25 -12.01 5.15 -8.80
CA SER A 25 -12.94 4.60 -9.78
C SER A 25 -13.50 3.22 -9.41
N GLN A 26 -12.90 2.54 -8.42
CA GLN A 26 -13.37 1.23 -7.98
C GLN A 26 -14.57 1.33 -7.05
N LYS A 27 -15.54 0.43 -7.21
CA LYS A 27 -16.61 0.22 -6.22
C LYS A 27 -16.26 -1.02 -5.40
N ASN A 28 -16.26 -0.94 -4.07
CA ASN A 28 -15.98 -2.09 -3.18
C ASN A 28 -14.66 -2.81 -3.50
N LEU A 29 -13.55 -2.07 -3.55
CA LEU A 29 -12.22 -2.64 -3.72
C LEU A 29 -11.93 -3.62 -2.57
N GLU A 30 -11.65 -4.89 -2.88
CA GLU A 30 -11.41 -5.93 -1.87
C GLU A 30 -9.93 -6.31 -1.78
N LYS A 31 -9.19 -6.21 -2.88
CA LYS A 31 -7.78 -6.55 -2.94
C LYS A 31 -7.02 -5.46 -3.67
N PHE A 32 -5.91 -5.04 -3.10
CA PHE A 32 -5.03 -4.07 -3.72
C PHE A 32 -3.58 -4.52 -3.65
N HIS A 33 -2.95 -4.59 -4.81
CA HIS A 33 -1.53 -4.89 -4.95
C HIS A 33 -0.85 -3.71 -5.63
N TYR A 34 0.11 -3.11 -4.94
CA TYR A 34 0.93 -2.04 -5.48
C TYR A 34 2.39 -2.42 -5.43
N LYS A 35 3.06 -2.28 -6.57
CA LYS A 35 4.49 -2.48 -6.71
C LYS A 35 5.14 -1.26 -7.37
N ASP A 36 6.16 -0.72 -6.73
CA ASP A 36 6.99 0.36 -7.27
C ASP A 36 8.48 0.14 -6.97
N ASP A 37 9.26 -0.05 -8.02
CA ASP A 37 10.71 -0.26 -7.92
C ASP A 37 11.52 1.05 -8.03
N SER A 38 10.87 2.23 -8.07
CA SER A 38 11.53 3.53 -8.31
C SER A 38 12.31 4.09 -7.10
N GLY A 39 12.05 3.59 -5.90
CA GLY A 39 12.71 4.01 -4.66
C GLY A 39 12.23 5.33 -4.05
N ASN A 40 11.19 5.96 -4.61
CA ASN A 40 10.60 7.19 -4.07
C ASN A 40 9.42 6.86 -3.13
N LEU A 41 9.31 7.51 -1.96
CA LEU A 41 8.24 7.24 -1.01
C LEU A 41 6.90 7.86 -1.46
N PHE A 42 6.10 7.11 -2.23
CA PHE A 42 4.75 7.51 -2.66
C PHE A 42 3.62 6.71 -2.01
N ILE A 43 3.95 5.83 -1.06
CA ILE A 43 2.98 4.90 -0.51
C ILE A 43 1.94 5.58 0.41
N TYR A 44 2.30 6.68 1.07
CA TYR A 44 1.43 7.33 2.05
C TYR A 44 0.14 7.92 1.43
N PRO A 45 0.19 8.72 0.34
CA PRO A 45 -1.02 9.19 -0.34
C PRO A 45 -1.90 8.04 -0.85
N ILE A 46 -1.29 6.95 -1.34
CA ILE A 46 -2.00 5.75 -1.80
C ILE A 46 -2.78 5.12 -0.63
N ILE A 47 -2.12 4.91 0.52
CA ILE A 47 -2.75 4.35 1.72
C ILE A 47 -3.88 5.25 2.23
N LEU A 48 -3.66 6.57 2.28
CA LEU A 48 -4.72 7.51 2.65
C LEU A 48 -5.94 7.35 1.76
N LYS A 49 -5.73 7.18 0.45
CA LYS A 49 -6.85 7.01 -0.48
C LYS A 49 -7.54 5.65 -0.34
N LEU A 50 -6.80 4.58 -0.05
CA LEU A 50 -7.37 3.26 0.20
C LEU A 50 -8.31 3.24 1.42
N ARG A 51 -8.22 4.21 2.33
CA ARG A 51 -9.17 4.35 3.45
C ARG A 51 -10.63 4.53 2.98
N ASP A 52 -10.86 5.11 1.80
CA ASP A 52 -12.21 5.22 1.22
C ASP A 52 -12.84 3.83 0.95
N HIS A 53 -12.00 2.80 0.87
CA HIS A 53 -12.37 1.40 0.68
C HIS A 53 -12.06 0.53 1.90
N SER A 54 -11.77 1.12 3.08
CA SER A 54 -11.38 0.36 4.27
C SER A 54 -12.43 -0.66 4.71
N HIS A 55 -13.69 -0.39 4.35
CA HIS A 55 -14.84 -1.23 4.61
C HIS A 55 -14.93 -2.48 3.72
N SER A 56 -14.22 -2.54 2.60
CA SER A 56 -14.30 -3.66 1.66
C SER A 56 -12.97 -4.38 1.49
N ILE A 57 -11.85 -3.70 1.74
CA ILE A 57 -10.52 -4.25 1.57
C ILE A 57 -10.27 -5.40 2.56
N LYS A 58 -9.84 -6.53 2.00
CA LYS A 58 -9.48 -7.77 2.69
C LYS A 58 -8.00 -8.11 2.55
N SER A 59 -7.36 -7.70 1.47
CA SER A 59 -5.93 -7.97 1.24
C SER A 59 -5.21 -6.76 0.66
N LEU A 60 -4.10 -6.39 1.27
CA LEU A 60 -3.21 -5.33 0.85
C LEU A 60 -1.79 -5.87 0.70
N THR A 61 -1.22 -5.74 -0.50
CA THR A 61 0.20 -5.99 -0.73
C THR A 61 0.83 -4.72 -1.26
N LEU A 62 1.82 -4.22 -0.53
CA LEU A 62 2.61 -3.05 -0.88
C LEU A 62 4.05 -3.51 -1.07
N GLU A 63 4.64 -3.25 -2.24
CA GLU A 63 6.00 -3.61 -2.59
C GLU A 63 6.74 -2.37 -3.07
N GLN A 64 7.72 -1.89 -2.30
CA GLN A 64 8.48 -0.70 -2.68
C GLN A 64 9.89 -0.72 -2.10
N SER A 65 10.88 -0.32 -2.90
CA SER A 65 12.30 -0.29 -2.49
C SER A 65 12.68 1.00 -1.77
N CYS A 66 12.08 1.29 -0.60
CA CYS A 66 12.34 2.54 0.15
C CYS A 66 12.28 2.36 1.67
N SER A 67 12.80 3.33 2.42
CA SER A 67 12.64 3.37 3.88
C SER A 67 11.22 3.78 4.25
N ILE A 68 10.59 3.09 5.19
CA ILE A 68 9.21 3.38 5.63
C ILE A 68 9.20 3.86 7.08
N ASP A 69 8.39 4.89 7.35
CA ASP A 69 8.12 5.35 8.71
C ASP A 69 7.14 4.38 9.39
N VAL A 70 7.44 3.98 10.64
CA VAL A 70 6.61 3.07 11.44
C VAL A 70 5.24 3.68 11.74
N ASP A 71 5.12 5.01 11.75
CA ASP A 71 3.82 5.67 11.90
C ASP A 71 2.85 5.36 10.75
N LEU A 72 3.33 4.81 9.63
CA LEU A 72 2.47 4.36 8.54
C LEU A 72 1.49 3.27 8.99
N PHE A 73 1.88 2.40 9.93
CA PHE A 73 1.02 1.30 10.39
C PHE A 73 -0.27 1.81 11.05
N SER A 74 -0.23 2.97 11.71
CA SER A 74 -1.43 3.63 12.27
C SER A 74 -2.48 3.92 11.20
N SER A 75 -2.08 4.05 9.92
CA SER A 75 -3.02 4.34 8.84
C SER A 75 -3.95 3.19 8.50
N PHE A 76 -3.65 1.97 8.96
CA PHE A 76 -4.45 0.77 8.71
C PHE A 76 -5.46 0.46 9.82
N GLU A 77 -5.48 1.23 10.91
CA GLU A 77 -6.34 0.99 12.09
C GLU A 77 -7.85 0.93 11.73
N ASN A 78 -8.25 1.61 10.64
CA ASN A 78 -9.64 1.65 10.16
C ASN A 78 -9.99 0.59 9.11
N PHE A 79 -9.08 -0.32 8.78
CA PHE A 79 -9.30 -1.40 7.79
C PHE A 79 -9.80 -2.67 8.50
N TYR A 80 -11.01 -2.60 9.04
CA TYR A 80 -11.58 -3.66 9.88
C TYR A 80 -11.85 -5.00 9.16
N ASN A 81 -11.90 -5.00 7.83
CA ASN A 81 -12.07 -6.22 7.03
C ASN A 81 -10.75 -6.78 6.50
N LEU A 82 -9.62 -6.14 6.82
CA LEU A 82 -8.30 -6.56 6.36
C LEU A 82 -7.91 -7.88 7.03
N GLN A 83 -7.67 -8.89 6.21
CA GLN A 83 -7.25 -10.24 6.62
C GLN A 83 -5.76 -10.45 6.34
N GLU A 84 -5.24 -9.78 5.32
CA GLU A 84 -3.85 -9.91 4.86
C GLU A 84 -3.24 -8.54 4.60
N LEU A 85 -2.11 -8.26 5.26
CA LEU A 85 -1.29 -7.08 5.02
C LEU A 85 0.17 -7.51 4.79
N SER A 86 0.69 -7.21 3.60
CA SER A 86 2.05 -7.57 3.20
C SER A 86 2.84 -6.33 2.80
N PHE A 87 4.02 -6.18 3.39
CA PHE A 87 5.02 -5.17 3.03
C PHE A 87 6.25 -5.90 2.48
N LYS A 88 6.62 -5.58 1.24
CA LYS A 88 7.75 -6.20 0.54
C LYS A 88 8.75 -5.14 0.12
N ASN A 89 10.03 -5.50 0.19
CA ASN A 89 11.17 -4.68 -0.22
C ASN A 89 11.34 -3.32 0.51
N PHE A 90 10.59 -3.08 1.59
CA PHE A 90 10.77 -1.90 2.43
C PHE A 90 11.98 -2.06 3.34
N ASN A 91 12.71 -0.96 3.53
CA ASN A 91 13.69 -0.81 4.60
C ASN A 91 12.97 -0.24 5.83
N PHE A 92 13.04 -0.93 6.96
CA PHE A 92 12.54 -0.39 8.22
C PHE A 92 13.72 0.23 8.95
N GLU A 93 13.70 1.55 9.17
CA GLU A 93 14.73 2.18 10.01
C GLU A 93 14.47 1.82 11.47
N GLY A 94 15.22 0.85 11.99
CA GLY A 94 15.09 0.34 13.36
C GLY A 94 15.36 -1.17 13.42
N ASN A 95 15.75 -1.66 14.60
CA ASN A 95 16.13 -3.06 14.84
C ASN A 95 14.87 -3.95 14.97
N HIS A 96 14.08 -4.03 13.90
CA HIS A 96 12.79 -4.70 13.89
C HIS A 96 12.80 -5.81 12.84
N ASP A 97 12.61 -7.04 13.28
CA ASP A 97 12.36 -8.19 12.41
C ASP A 97 11.21 -7.86 11.44
N LEU A 98 11.44 -8.04 10.15
CA LEU A 98 10.51 -7.70 9.08
C LEU A 98 9.10 -8.25 9.37
N PHE A 99 8.14 -7.35 9.60
CA PHE A 99 6.71 -7.64 9.52
C PHE A 99 6.31 -7.83 8.05
N SER A 100 6.76 -8.93 7.45
CA SER A 100 6.56 -9.20 6.02
C SER A 100 5.14 -9.66 5.70
N ASN A 101 4.41 -10.22 6.67
CA ASN A 101 3.00 -10.59 6.54
C ASN A 101 2.30 -10.55 7.90
N ILE A 102 1.34 -9.65 8.08
CA ILE A 102 0.44 -9.62 9.24
C ILE A 102 -0.90 -10.22 8.80
N LYS A 103 -1.35 -11.26 9.49
CA LYS A 103 -2.67 -11.83 9.33
C LYS A 103 -3.53 -11.44 10.51
N PHE A 104 -4.70 -10.89 10.24
CA PHE A 104 -5.69 -10.59 11.26
C PHE A 104 -6.67 -11.77 11.40
N PRO A 105 -7.15 -12.08 12.62
CA PRO A 105 -8.08 -13.18 12.86
C PRO A 105 -9.43 -13.02 12.14
#